data_AF-A0A645H683-F1
#
_entry.id   AF-A0A645H683-F1
#
_cell.length_a   1.000
_cell.length_b   1.000
_cell.length_c   1.000
_cell.angle_alpha   90.00
_cell.angle_beta   90.00
_cell.angle_gamma   90.00
#
_symmetry.space_group_name_H-M   'P 1'
#
loop_
_entity.id
_entity.type
_entity.pdbx_description
1 polymer ?
#
loop_
_entity_poly.entity_id
_entity_poly.type
_entity_poly.pdbx_seq_one_letter_code
_entity_poly.pdbx_strand_id
1 'polypeptide(L)'
;MALEVIEDENVDYITFASSSTVKNFITLIGEENLQQLKNKNIISIGPITSKTIEEYGLEVYKEAEVATIDSMIDAISNNEKIQMGELTC
;
A
#
# COMPACT_ATOMS: atom_id res chain seq x y z
N MET A 1 5.52 17.65 -5.94
CA MET A 1 4.62 17.47 -4.78
C MET A 1 4.25 16.01 -4.51
N ALA A 2 3.64 15.24 -5.44
CA ALA A 2 3.41 13.79 -5.24
C ALA A 2 4.50 12.91 -5.89
N LEU A 3 4.92 13.27 -7.11
CA LEU A 3 5.97 12.56 -7.85
C LEU A 3 7.32 12.59 -7.14
N GLU A 4 7.71 13.73 -6.56
CA GLU A 4 8.97 13.87 -5.80
C GLU A 4 9.09 12.86 -4.65
N VAL A 5 7.97 12.48 -4.01
CA VAL A 5 7.96 11.49 -2.92
C VAL A 5 8.11 10.07 -3.47
N ILE A 6 7.56 9.79 -4.66
CA ILE A 6 7.72 8.48 -5.32
C ILE A 6 9.16 8.29 -5.79
N GLU A 7 9.79 9.36 -6.27
CA GLU A 7 11.18 9.37 -6.73
C GLU A 7 12.19 9.34 -5.57
N ASP A 8 11.76 9.62 -4.34
CA ASP A 8 12.60 9.55 -3.16
C ASP A 8 13.00 8.10 -2.87
N GLU A 9 14.31 7.83 -2.90
CA GLU A 9 14.88 6.53 -2.57
C GLU A 9 14.64 6.13 -1.10
N ASN A 10 14.34 7.09 -0.22
CA ASN A 10 14.03 6.82 1.19
C ASN A 10 12.59 6.31 1.42
N VAL A 11 11.77 6.20 0.36
CA VAL A 11 10.45 5.58 0.46
C VAL A 11 10.54 4.10 0.14
N ASP A 12 10.50 3.29 1.20
CA ASP A 12 10.55 1.82 1.13
C ASP A 12 9.21 1.18 0.74
N TYR A 13 8.10 1.75 1.25
CA TYR A 13 6.75 1.18 1.12
C TYR A 13 5.71 2.25 0.79
N ILE A 14 4.74 1.91 -0.05
CA ILE A 14 3.56 2.73 -0.35
C ILE A 14 2.32 1.92 0.05
N THR A 15 1.50 2.46 0.96
CA THR A 15 0.31 1.75 1.45
C THR A 15 -0.98 2.38 0.93
N PHE A 16 -1.91 1.55 0.44
CA PHE A 16 -3.25 1.99 0.02
C PHE A 16 -4.35 1.44 0.93
N ALA A 17 -5.01 2.36 1.63
CA ALA A 17 -6.11 2.07 2.56
C ALA A 17 -7.48 1.88 1.88
N SER A 18 -7.58 2.15 0.57
CA SER A 18 -8.81 1.89 -0.19
C SER A 18 -8.54 1.90 -1.69
N SER A 19 -9.41 1.24 -2.45
CA SER A 19 -9.38 1.27 -3.92
C SER A 19 -9.62 2.67 -4.50
N SER A 20 -10.41 3.52 -3.84
CA SER A 20 -10.59 4.91 -4.29
C SER A 20 -9.33 5.74 -4.12
N THR A 21 -8.54 5.49 -3.07
CA THR A 21 -7.22 6.10 -2.90
C THR A 21 -6.28 5.71 -4.04
N VAL A 22 -6.28 4.44 -4.47
CA VAL A 22 -5.47 3.98 -5.61
C VAL A 22 -5.85 4.75 -6.88
N LYS A 23 -7.14 4.75 -7.23
CA LYS A 23 -7.65 5.41 -8.45
C LYS A 23 -7.35 6.90 -8.45
N ASN A 24 -7.61 7.57 -7.33
CA ASN A 24 -7.37 9.00 -7.20
C ASN A 24 -5.88 9.33 -7.25
N PHE A 25 -5.03 8.53 -6.60
CA PHE A 25 -3.59 8.71 -6.65
C PHE A 25 -3.03 8.55 -8.07
N ILE A 26 -3.44 7.51 -8.78
CA ILE A 26 -3.03 7.29 -10.18
C ILE A 26 -3.51 8.43 -11.08
N THR A 27 -4.73 8.92 -10.86
CA THR A 27 -5.25 10.10 -11.58
C THR A 27 -4.42 11.36 -11.28
N LEU A 28 -3.95 11.53 -10.05
CA LEU A 28 -3.14 12.67 -9.63
C LEU A 28 -1.73 12.66 -10.22
N ILE A 29 -1.11 11.48 -10.31
CA ILE A 29 0.25 11.34 -10.86
C ILE A 29 0.27 11.15 -12.38
N GLY A 30 -0.84 10.75 -12.98
CA GLY A 30 -0.92 10.38 -14.40
C GLY A 30 -0.46 8.95 -14.67
N GLU A 31 -1.15 8.25 -15.56
CA GLU A 31 -0.85 6.85 -15.91
C GLU A 31 0.55 6.69 -16.54
N GLU A 32 1.07 7.73 -17.17
CA GLU A 32 2.42 7.77 -17.74
C GLU A 32 3.52 7.59 -16.68
N ASN A 33 3.22 7.92 -15.41
CA ASN A 33 4.16 7.83 -14.31
C ASN A 33 4.06 6.52 -13.51
N LEU A 34 3.18 5.59 -13.91
CA LEU A 34 3.04 4.28 -13.25
C LEU A 34 4.33 3.45 -13.26
N GLN A 35 5.22 3.66 -14.24
CA GLN A 35 6.51 2.96 -14.27
C GLN A 35 7.38 3.28 -13.05
N GLN A 36 7.23 4.48 -12.47
CA GLN A 36 7.97 4.87 -11.27
C GLN A 36 7.54 4.06 -10.04
N LEU A 37 6.28 3.63 -10.01
CA LEU A 37 5.71 2.83 -8.92
C LEU A 37 6.11 1.35 -8.99
N LYS A 38 6.52 0.85 -10.16
CA LYS A 38 6.87 -0.58 -10.32
C LYS A 38 8.10 -1.02 -9.51
N ASN A 39 8.96 -0.08 -9.15
CA ASN A 39 10.15 -0.35 -8.33
C ASN A 39 9.87 -0.16 -6.83
N LYS A 40 8.64 0.14 -6.44
CA LYS A 40 8.25 0.41 -5.05
C LYS A 40 7.42 -0.73 -4.49
N ASN A 41 7.61 -1.03 -3.20
CA ASN A 41 6.81 -2.06 -2.53
C ASN A 41 5.44 -1.50 -2.17
N ILE A 42 4.41 -1.93 -2.91
CA ILE A 42 3.03 -1.48 -2.67
C ILE A 42 2.31 -2.45 -1.74
N ILE A 43 1.73 -1.92 -0.66
CA ILE A 43 0.93 -2.68 0.30
C ILE A 43 -0.54 -2.26 0.19
N SER A 44 -1.44 -3.23 0.12
CA SER A 44 -2.88 -2.97 0.10
C SER A 44 -3.52 -3.30 1.45
N ILE A 45 -4.63 -2.64 1.79
CA ILE A 45 -5.43 -2.96 2.99
C ILE A 45 -6.26 -4.26 2.86
N GLY A 46 -6.33 -4.84 1.66
CA GLY A 46 -7.23 -5.96 1.39
C GLY A 46 -7.57 -6.16 -0.08
N PRO A 47 -8.37 -7.19 -0.41
CA PRO A 47 -8.43 -7.79 -1.74
C PRO A 47 -9.05 -6.89 -2.81
N ILE A 48 -10.01 -6.05 -2.43
CA ILE A 48 -10.62 -5.08 -3.35
C ILE A 48 -9.57 -4.04 -3.79
N THR A 49 -8.71 -3.62 -2.87
CA THR A 49 -7.66 -2.66 -3.14
C THR A 49 -6.55 -3.30 -3.96
N SER A 50 -6.13 -4.53 -3.63
CA SER A 50 -5.15 -5.30 -4.42
C SER A 50 -5.58 -5.43 -5.87
N LYS A 51 -6.81 -5.89 -6.11
CA LYS A 51 -7.36 -6.00 -7.46
C LYS A 51 -7.32 -4.67 -8.22
N THR A 52 -7.64 -3.58 -7.54
CA THR A 52 -7.59 -2.24 -8.15
C THR A 52 -6.16 -1.86 -8.53
N ILE A 53 -5.16 -2.17 -7.70
CA ILE A 53 -3.74 -1.93 -8.00
C ILE A 53 -3.30 -2.73 -9.24
N GLU A 54 -3.67 -4.01 -9.30
CA GLU A 54 -3.37 -4.91 -10.40
C GLU A 54 -4.05 -4.51 -11.72
N GLU A 55 -5.26 -3.95 -11.66
CA GLU A 55 -5.97 -3.39 -12.84
C GLU A 55 -5.17 -2.26 -13.52
N TYR A 56 -4.30 -1.56 -12.80
CA TYR A 56 -3.38 -0.56 -13.34
C TYR A 56 -2.00 -1.12 -13.71
N GLY A 57 -1.82 -2.45 -13.69
CA GLY A 57 -0.57 -3.12 -14.05
C GLY A 57 0.56 -2.92 -13.05
N LEU A 58 0.23 -2.61 -11.80
CA LEU A 58 1.15 -2.53 -10.67
C LEU A 58 1.12 -3.85 -9.88
N GLU A 59 2.24 -4.20 -9.26
CA GLU A 59 2.36 -5.39 -8.41
C GLU A 59 2.06 -5.06 -6.96
N VAL A 60 1.31 -5.93 -6.28
CA VAL A 60 1.07 -5.84 -4.84
C VAL A 60 2.15 -6.65 -4.13
N TYR A 61 3.03 -5.96 -3.41
CA TYR A 61 4.06 -6.61 -2.60
C TYR A 61 3.43 -7.41 -1.46
N LYS A 62 2.45 -6.83 -0.77
CA LYS A 62 1.68 -7.50 0.29
C LYS A 62 0.25 -6.98 0.39
N GLU A 63 -0.65 -7.86 0.79
CA GLU A 63 -2.03 -7.53 1.17
C GLU A 63 -2.18 -7.75 2.68
N ALA A 64 -2.78 -6.78 3.38
CA ALA A 64 -3.12 -6.94 4.79
C ALA A 64 -4.27 -7.97 4.95
N GLU A 65 -4.15 -8.87 5.93
CA GLU A 65 -5.14 -9.93 6.17
C GLU A 65 -6.52 -9.39 6.56
N VAL A 66 -6.55 -8.26 7.28
CA VAL A 66 -7.77 -7.59 7.73
C VAL A 66 -7.64 -6.10 7.43
N ALA A 67 -8.76 -5.45 7.10
CA ALA A 67 -8.80 -4.01 6.84
C ALA A 67 -8.74 -3.17 8.12
N THR A 68 -7.67 -3.34 8.89
CA THR A 68 -7.37 -2.58 10.11
C THR A 68 -6.00 -1.92 10.00
N ILE A 69 -5.77 -0.88 10.79
CA ILE A 69 -4.46 -0.22 10.87
C ILE A 69 -3.40 -1.21 11.37
N ASP A 70 -3.74 -2.05 12.36
CA ASP A 70 -2.82 -3.02 12.95
C ASP A 70 -2.33 -4.04 11.92
N SER A 71 -3.24 -4.60 11.12
CA SER A 71 -2.88 -5.53 10.05
C SER A 71 -2.03 -4.88 8.94
N MET A 72 -2.18 -3.57 8.69
CA MET A 72 -1.27 -2.84 7.82
C MET A 72 0.13 -2.72 8.43
N ILE A 73 0.23 -2.42 9.73
CA ILE A 73 1.53 -2.34 10.44
C ILE A 73 2.22 -3.70 10.41
N ASP A 74 1.48 -4.80 10.61
CA ASP A 74 1.98 -6.16 10.48
C ASP A 74 2.54 -6.45 9.08
N ALA A 75 1.79 -6.04 8.03
CA ALA A 75 2.21 -6.21 6.64
C ALA A 75 3.55 -5.49 6.36
N ILE A 76 3.71 -4.27 6.87
CA ILE A 76 4.95 -3.48 6.75
C ILE A 76 6.09 -4.14 7.56
N SER A 77 5.83 -4.57 8.79
CA SER A 77 6.86 -4.96 9.76
C SER A 77 7.46 -6.35 9.53
N ASN A 78 6.97 -7.12 8.56
CA ASN A 78 7.39 -8.52 8.32
C ASN A 78 7.27 -9.47 9.53
N ASN A 79 6.65 -9.04 10.63
CA ASN A 79 6.44 -9.87 11.81
C ASN A 79 5.13 -10.64 11.65
N GLU A 80 5.20 -11.97 11.81
CA GLU A 80 4.01 -12.79 12.01
C GLU A 80 3.35 -12.34 13.32
N LYS A 81 2.27 -11.55 13.19
CA LYS A 81 1.40 -11.04 14.26
C LYS A 81 2.12 -10.19 15.32
N ILE A 82 1.94 -8.88 15.26
CA ILE A 82 2.01 -8.06 16.48
C ILE A 82 0.82 -8.49 17.33
N GLN A 83 1.07 -9.40 18.29
CA GLN A 83 0.09 -9.74 19.30
C GLN A 83 -0.17 -8.48 20.12
N MET A 84 -1.24 -7.74 19.76
CA MET A 84 -1.83 -6.72 20.64
C MET A 84 -2.11 -7.41 21.97
N GLY A 85 -1.29 -7.08 22.99
CA GLY A 85 -1.55 -7.50 24.34
C GLY A 85 -2.97 -7.08 24.72
N GLU A 86 -3.73 -8.01 25.31
CA GLU A 86 -5.04 -7.71 25.85
C GLU A 86 -4.91 -6.50 26.79
N LEU A 87 -5.48 -5.36 26.39
CA LEU A 87 -5.78 -4.27 27.32
C LEU A 87 -6.91 -4.76 28.21
N THR A 88 -6.56 -5.47 29.27
CA THR A 88 -7.46 -5.71 30.38
C THR A 88 -7.51 -4.42 31.21
N CYS A 89 -8.71 -3.84 31.36
CA CYS A 89 -8.96 -2.76 32.30
C CYS A 89 -8.62 -3.16 33.75
#